data_AF-A0A3L7US42-F1
#
_entry.id   AF-A0A3L7US42-F1
#
_cell.length_a   1.000
_cell.length_b   1.000
_cell.length_c   1.000
_cell.angle_alpha   90.00
_cell.angle_beta   90.00
_cell.angle_gamma   90.00
#
_symmetry.space_group_name_H-M   'P 1'
#
loop_
_entity.id
_entity.type
_entity.pdbx_description
1 polymer ?
#
loop_
_entity_poly.entity_id
_entity_poly.type
_entity_poly.pdbx_seq_one_letter_code
_entity_poly.pdbx_strand_id
1 'polypeptide(L)'
;KYSVTLEANATPEGHLYGSIVANDISKALKSASYAVEPDNIRLEGPLKELGMYTVKLHFAPDVETEVKVWVVPTAAAASAAKA
;
A
#
# COMPACT_ATOMS: atom_id res chain seq x y z
N LYS A 1 5.66 -13.76 7.25
CA LYS A 1 4.97 -12.97 6.20
C LYS A 1 4.79 -11.57 6.73
N TYR A 2 5.41 -10.58 6.09
CA TYR A 2 5.32 -9.18 6.50
C TYR A 2 4.08 -8.52 5.90
N SER A 3 3.45 -7.61 6.63
CA SER A 3 2.33 -6.82 6.15
C SER A 3 2.56 -5.35 6.49
N VAL A 4 2.36 -4.48 5.51
CA VAL A 4 2.48 -3.03 5.66
C VAL A 4 1.10 -2.41 5.59
N THR A 5 0.81 -1.48 6.50
CA THR A 5 -0.44 -0.72 6.50
C THR A 5 -0.16 0.69 6.04
N LEU A 6 -0.87 1.13 5.01
CA LEU A 6 -0.81 2.46 4.43
C LEU A 6 -2.11 3.17 4.74
N GLU A 7 -2.00 4.30 5.43
CA GLU A 7 -3.12 5.19 5.69
C GLU A 7 -3.27 6.17 4.53
N ALA A 8 -4.46 6.24 3.96
CA ALA A 8 -4.75 7.15 2.85
C ALA A 8 -6.13 7.79 3.01
N ASN A 9 -6.30 8.99 2.47
CA ASN A 9 -7.61 9.63 2.44
C ASN A 9 -8.50 8.89 1.46
N ALA A 10 -9.66 8.43 1.93
CA ALA A 10 -10.66 7.75 1.14
C ALA A 10 -12.02 8.43 1.23
N THR A 11 -12.81 8.30 0.18
CA THR A 11 -14.22 8.64 0.12
C THR A 11 -15.01 7.65 0.99
N PRO A 12 -16.23 8.03 1.42
CA PRO A 12 -17.13 7.12 2.12
C PRO A 12 -17.49 5.86 1.30
N GLU A 13 -17.38 5.95 -0.02
CA GLU A 13 -17.65 4.85 -0.96
C GLU A 13 -16.47 3.88 -1.11
N GLY A 14 -15.32 4.17 -0.49
CA GLY A 14 -14.13 3.31 -0.50
C GLY A 14 -13.09 3.66 -1.57
N HIS A 15 -13.30 4.72 -2.35
CA HIS A 15 -12.31 5.21 -3.30
C HIS A 15 -11.27 6.08 -2.61
N LEU A 16 -10.01 5.95 -2.96
CA LEU A 16 -8.94 6.81 -2.46
C LEU A 16 -9.02 8.17 -3.17
N TYR A 17 -8.92 9.25 -2.41
CA TYR A 17 -8.72 10.60 -2.96
C TYR A 17 -7.34 10.74 -3.59
N GLY A 18 -6.38 9.92 -3.15
CA GLY A 18 -5.07 9.77 -3.77
C GLY A 18 -4.94 8.44 -4.51
N SER A 19 -3.72 8.12 -4.91
CA SER A 19 -3.35 6.81 -5.43
C SER A 19 -2.17 6.27 -4.64
N ILE A 20 -2.25 5.03 -4.19
CA ILE A 20 -1.07 4.33 -3.69
C ILE A 20 -0.31 3.78 -4.88
N VAL A 21 0.92 4.27 -5.07
CA VAL A 21 1.84 3.78 -6.10
C VAL A 21 3.01 3.04 -5.46
N ALA A 22 3.84 2.42 -6.30
CA ALA A 22 5.06 1.74 -5.87
C ALA A 22 5.94 2.62 -4.96
N ASN A 23 6.01 3.94 -5.23
CA ASN A 23 6.78 4.87 -4.42
C ASN A 23 6.29 4.95 -2.96
N ASP A 24 4.97 4.93 -2.71
CA ASP A 24 4.42 4.99 -1.36
C ASP A 24 4.69 3.70 -0.58
N ILE A 25 4.54 2.55 -1.25
CA ILE A 25 4.87 1.23 -0.69
C ILE A 25 6.37 1.15 -0.37
N SER A 26 7.23 1.61 -1.29
CA SER A 26 8.68 1.70 -1.11
C SER A 26 9.03 2.53 0.12
N LYS A 27 8.44 3.73 0.27
CA LYS A 27 8.66 4.58 1.45
C LYS A 27 8.23 3.90 2.76
N ALA A 28 7.08 3.24 2.78
CA ALA A 28 6.61 2.54 3.98
C ALA A 28 7.52 1.36 4.35
N LEU A 29 7.98 0.60 3.35
CA LEU A 29 8.96 -0.47 3.54
C LEU A 29 10.31 0.06 4.01
N LYS A 30 10.80 1.17 3.44
CA LYS A 30 12.01 1.88 3.87
C LYS A 30 11.90 2.35 5.32
N SER A 31 10.74 2.85 5.73
CA SER A 31 10.47 3.22 7.13
C SER A 31 10.50 2.02 8.08
N ALA A 32 10.22 0.82 7.58
CA ALA A 32 10.33 -0.44 8.31
C ALA A 32 11.74 -1.06 8.23
N SER A 33 12.75 -0.30 7.81
CA SER A 33 14.14 -0.75 7.57
C SER A 33 14.31 -1.76 6.43
N TYR A 34 13.36 -1.83 5.49
CA TYR A 34 13.52 -2.60 4.26
C TYR A 34 13.89 -1.68 3.09
N ALA A 35 15.10 -1.79 2.56
CA ALA A 35 15.56 -1.02 1.41
C ALA A 35 14.96 -1.54 0.10
N VAL A 36 13.66 -1.29 -0.10
CA VAL A 36 12.93 -1.68 -1.30
C VAL A 36 12.78 -0.48 -2.22
N GLU A 37 13.32 -0.54 -3.43
CA GLU A 37 13.12 0.48 -4.45
C GLU A 37 11.78 0.31 -5.17
N PRO A 38 11.17 1.40 -5.68
CA PRO A 38 9.91 1.33 -6.42
C PRO A 38 10.00 0.45 -7.67
N ASP A 39 11.17 0.35 -8.31
CA ASP A 39 11.40 -0.52 -9.47
C ASP A 39 11.30 -2.01 -9.16
N ASN A 40 11.56 -2.39 -7.90
CA ASN A 40 11.44 -3.78 -7.44
C ASN A 40 9.99 -4.16 -7.14
N ILE A 41 9.06 -3.20 -7.15
CA ILE A 41 7.67 -3.41 -6.78
C ILE A 41 6.87 -3.68 -8.05
N ARG A 42 6.39 -4.92 -8.20
CA ARG A 42 5.48 -5.30 -9.29
C ARG A 42 4.06 -4.95 -8.89
N LEU A 43 3.63 -3.79 -9.37
CA LEU A 43 2.26 -3.30 -9.26
C LEU A 43 1.59 -3.36 -10.65
N GLU A 44 0.37 -3.89 -10.74
CA GLU A 44 -0.39 -3.90 -12.00
C GLU A 44 -0.95 -2.52 -12.37
N GLY A 45 -1.07 -1.64 -11.38
CA GLY A 45 -1.54 -0.27 -11.56
C GLY A 45 -1.65 0.47 -10.21
N PRO A 46 -1.89 1.80 -10.23
CA PRO A 46 -2.09 2.57 -9.01
C PRO A 46 -3.31 2.05 -8.24
N LEU A 47 -3.14 1.82 -6.94
CA LEU A 47 -4.26 1.41 -6.09
C LEU A 47 -5.08 2.65 -5.75
N LYS A 48 -6.39 2.59 -6.02
CA LYS A 48 -7.33 3.70 -5.86
C LYS A 48 -8.49 3.36 -4.94
N GLU A 49 -8.41 2.24 -4.22
CA GLU A 49 -9.49 1.76 -3.37
C GLU A 49 -8.93 1.27 -2.05
N LEU A 50 -9.76 1.33 -1.00
CA LEU A 50 -9.46 0.72 0.28
C LEU A 50 -9.53 -0.81 0.16
N GLY A 51 -8.56 -1.51 0.72
CA GLY A 51 -8.54 -2.96 0.64
C GLY A 51 -7.19 -3.58 0.98
N MET A 52 -7.14 -4.91 0.85
CA MET A 52 -5.90 -5.68 0.98
C MET A 52 -5.38 -6.04 -0.41
N TYR A 53 -4.15 -5.63 -0.68
CA TYR A 53 -3.45 -5.92 -1.93
C TYR A 53 -2.24 -6.80 -1.66
N THR A 54 -2.05 -7.83 -2.47
CA THR A 54 -0.84 -8.66 -2.43
C THR A 54 0.11 -8.16 -3.50
N VAL A 55 1.22 -7.56 -3.07
CA VAL A 55 2.20 -6.96 -3.97
C VAL A 55 3.43 -7.84 -4.03
N LYS A 56 3.85 -8.19 -5.25
CA LYS A 56 5.08 -8.97 -5.47
C LYS A 56 6.27 -8.04 -5.55
N LEU A 57 7.32 -8.39 -4.82
CA LEU A 57 8.60 -7.72 -4.83
C LEU A 57 9.59 -8.63 -5.57
N HIS A 58 10.22 -8.08 -6.59
CA HIS A 58 11.24 -8.76 -7.38
C HIS A 58 12.54 -7.97 -7.22
N PHE A 59 13.52 -8.55 -6.53
CA PHE A 59 14.83 -7.91 -6.33
C PHE A 59 15.86 -8.41 -7.33
N ALA A 60 15.83 -9.71 -7.62
CA ALA A 60 16.73 -10.40 -8.54
C ALA A 60 16.01 -11.65 -9.09
N PRO A 61 16.52 -12.27 -10.17
CA PRO A 61 15.88 -13.45 -10.78
C PRO A 61 15.63 -14.60 -9.80
N ASP A 62 16.50 -14.76 -8.80
CA ASP A 62 16.38 -15.80 -7.76
C ASP A 62 15.74 -15.30 -6.45
N VAL A 63 15.40 -14.00 -6.37
CA VAL A 63 14.93 -13.36 -5.13
C VAL A 63 13.61 -12.63 -5.40
N GLU A 64 12.53 -13.38 -5.17
CA GLU A 64 11.16 -12.89 -5.20
C GLU A 64 10.50 -13.03 -3.83
N THR A 65 9.67 -12.08 -3.46
CA THR A 65 8.86 -12.16 -2.24
C THR A 65 7.51 -11.48 -2.43
N GLU A 66 6.58 -11.76 -1.54
CA GLU A 66 5.25 -11.16 -1.52
C GLU A 66 5.04 -10.39 -0.22
N VAL A 67 4.47 -9.18 -0.34
CA VAL A 67 4.09 -8.37 0.81
C VAL A 67 2.61 -8.05 0.74
N LYS A 68 1.95 -8.15 1.90
CA LYS A 68 0.55 -7.73 2.03
C LYS A 68 0.51 -6.25 2.33
N VAL A 69 -0.13 -5.48 1.47
CA VAL A 69 -0.36 -4.05 1.61
C VAL A 69 -1.80 -3.84 2.02
N TRP A 70 -2.02 -3.31 3.21
CA TRP A 70 -3.33 -2.91 3.69
C TRP A 70 -3.51 -1.42 3.46
N VAL A 71 -4.53 -1.06 2.71
CA VAL A 71 -4.90 0.34 2.52
C VAL A 71 -6.10 0.63 3.40
N VAL A 72 -5.89 1.51 4.38
CA VAL A 72 -6.89 1.89 5.38
C VAL A 72 -7.17 3.39 5.31
N PRO A 73 -8.39 3.84 5.64
CA PRO A 73 -8.68 5.26 5.70
C PRO A 73 -7.88 5.90 6.84
N THR A 74 -7.29 7.07 6.58
CA THR A 74 -6.71 7.87 7.68
C THR A 74 -7.79 8.21 8.71
N ALA A 75 -7.44 8.24 9.99
CA ALA A 75 -8.36 8.47 11.10
C ALA A 75 -9.21 9.75 10.97
N ALA A 76 -8.78 10.74 10.16
CA ALA A 76 -9.56 11.94 9.87
C ALA A 76 -10.85 11.69 9.06
N ALA A 77 -10.96 10.58 8.33
CA ALA A 77 -12.15 10.22 7.56
C ALA A 77 -13.09 9.24 8.29
N ALA A 78 -12.64 8.64 9.40
CA ALA A 78 -13.38 7.58 10.09
C ALA A 78 -14.52 8.09 10.99
N SER A 79 -14.68 9.40 11.20
CA SER A 79 -15.74 9.95 12.05
C SER A 79 -17.10 10.10 11.36
N ALA A 80 -17.24 9.76 10.07
CA ALA A 80 -18.48 9.97 9.32
C ALA A 80 -19.39 8.72 9.17
N ALA A 81 -18.94 7.52 9.59
CA ALA A 81 -19.69 6.28 9.35
C ALA A 81 -20.31 5.64 10.61
N LYS A 82 -20.48 6.40 11.71
CA LYS A 82 -21.19 5.94 12.90
C LYS A 82 -22.01 7.06 13.53
N ALA A 83 -23.14 7.39 12.91
CA ALA A 83 -24.27 8.09 13.54
C ALA A 83 -25.57 7.56 12.93
#